data_AF-A0AA96WY18-F1
#
_entry.id   AF-A0AA96WY18-F1
#
_cell.length_a   1.000
_cell.length_b   1.000
_cell.length_c   1.000
_cell.angle_alpha   90.00
_cell.angle_beta   90.00
_cell.angle_gamma   90.00
#
_symmetry.space_group_name_H-M   'P 1'
#
loop_
_entity.id
_entity.type
_entity.pdbx_description
1 polymer ?
#
loop_
_entity_poly.entity_id
_entity_poly.type
_entity_poly.pdbx_seq_one_letter_code
_entity_poly.pdbx_strand_id
1 'polypeptide(L)'
;MSKLNDVELIRKFIQGDLSFLANQNLRLEPVFNSAQLLAKRGELIATAKLVGKIRAILVRQSSAYQELLNRILTEHQYLPIGINDQGLVEYEHSPIPSGYEANYTEVRHLWKAWRTHYSRKTNLKILIRSNQDWLPIQKIEFGQENFFLHVPGDEKMLCVSDQIIWLSPIESDEPATQIFND
;
A
#
# COMPACT_ATOMS: atom_id res chain seq x y z
N MET A 1 32.45 -6.52 -2.77
CA MET A 1 31.12 -6.86 -2.18
C MET A 1 30.24 -5.63 -2.39
N SER A 2 29.14 -5.73 -3.14
CA SER A 2 28.25 -4.56 -3.30
C SER A 2 27.65 -4.24 -1.93
N LYS A 3 27.69 -2.96 -1.57
CA LYS A 3 27.18 -2.49 -0.28
C LYS A 3 25.65 -2.48 -0.39
N LEU A 4 25.00 -3.32 0.40
CA LEU A 4 23.54 -3.46 0.41
C LEU A 4 22.90 -2.10 0.73
N ASN A 5 21.99 -1.60 -0.11
CA ASN A 5 21.30 -0.33 0.12
C ASN A 5 20.00 -0.52 0.95
N ASP A 6 19.32 0.57 1.33
CA ASP A 6 18.11 0.51 2.17
C ASP A 6 16.97 -0.26 1.50
N VAL A 7 16.78 -0.07 0.18
CA VAL A 7 15.74 -0.75 -0.60
C VAL A 7 15.99 -2.25 -0.65
N GLU A 8 17.23 -2.66 -0.90
CA GLU A 8 17.63 -4.07 -0.93
C GLU A 8 17.47 -4.74 0.44
N LEU A 9 17.77 -4.03 1.53
CA LEU A 9 17.59 -4.55 2.89
C LEU A 9 16.12 -4.73 3.23
N ILE A 10 15.28 -3.76 2.88
CA ILE A 10 13.83 -3.85 3.08
C ILE A 10 13.25 -4.99 2.23
N ARG A 11 13.71 -5.17 0.98
CA ARG A 11 13.28 -6.30 0.13
C ARG A 11 13.59 -7.65 0.77
N LYS A 12 14.77 -7.81 1.36
CA LYS A 12 15.12 -9.03 2.10
C LYS A 12 14.24 -9.23 3.33
N PHE A 13 13.96 -8.15 4.07
CA PHE A 13 13.04 -8.19 5.21
C PHE A 13 11.64 -8.67 4.80
N ILE A 14 11.04 -8.13 3.74
CA ILE A 14 9.70 -8.54 3.27
C ILE A 14 9.67 -9.91 2.57
N GLN A 15 10.84 -10.48 2.26
CA GLN A 15 10.98 -11.87 1.81
C GLN A 15 11.08 -12.84 3.00
N GLY A 16 11.18 -12.32 4.23
CA GLY A 16 11.32 -13.11 5.44
C GLY A 16 12.74 -13.64 5.65
N ASP A 17 13.76 -12.94 5.11
CA ASP A 17 15.16 -13.29 5.34
C ASP A 17 15.46 -13.25 6.85
N LEU A 18 15.89 -14.39 7.39
CA LEU A 18 16.24 -14.57 8.81
C LEU A 18 17.73 -14.37 9.07
N SER A 19 18.48 -13.83 8.11
CA SER A 19 19.89 -13.51 8.28
C SER A 19 20.08 -12.19 9.02
N PHE A 20 21.16 -12.09 9.78
CA PHE A 20 21.61 -10.81 10.31
C PHE A 20 22.27 -9.98 9.20
N LEU A 21 21.62 -8.91 8.77
CA LEU A 21 22.12 -8.03 7.71
C LEU A 21 22.09 -6.57 8.17
N ALA A 22 23.03 -5.77 7.69
CA ALA A 22 23.06 -4.36 8.03
C ALA A 22 23.64 -3.53 6.88
N ASN A 23 23.24 -2.27 6.82
CA ASN A 23 23.86 -1.27 5.99
C ASN A 23 24.14 0.00 6.80
N GLN A 24 24.32 1.15 6.13
CA GLN A 24 24.65 2.40 6.81
C GLN A 24 23.54 2.93 7.73
N ASN A 25 22.28 2.58 7.46
CA ASN A 25 21.11 3.17 8.09
C ASN A 25 20.19 2.16 8.79
N LEU A 26 20.13 0.93 8.28
CA LEU A 26 19.19 -0.11 8.66
C LEU A 26 19.91 -1.40 9.08
N ARG A 27 19.21 -2.18 9.90
CA ARG A 27 19.62 -3.51 10.34
C ARG A 27 18.42 -4.45 10.32
N LEU A 28 18.64 -5.67 9.83
CA LEU A 28 17.72 -6.78 9.82
C LEU A 28 18.20 -7.81 10.83
N GLU A 29 17.32 -8.20 11.76
CA GLU A 29 17.62 -9.20 12.78
C GLU A 29 16.51 -10.26 12.87
N PRO A 30 16.87 -11.55 12.97
CA PRO A 30 15.89 -12.59 13.32
C PRO A 30 15.58 -12.54 14.81
N VAL A 31 14.30 -12.66 15.17
CA VAL A 31 13.84 -12.75 16.56
C VAL A 31 12.76 -13.83 16.65
N PHE A 32 13.13 -15.00 17.19
CA PHE A 32 12.27 -16.20 17.23
C PHE A 32 11.68 -16.53 15.84
N ASN A 33 10.36 -16.43 15.69
CA ASN A 33 9.61 -16.64 14.45
C ASN A 33 9.24 -15.30 13.78
N SER A 34 10.16 -14.34 13.81
CA SER A 34 9.96 -13.05 13.18
C SER A 34 11.28 -12.50 12.66
N ALA A 35 11.18 -11.61 11.67
CA ALA A 35 12.27 -10.73 11.29
C ALA A 35 11.95 -9.32 11.78
N GLN A 36 12.96 -8.60 12.26
CA GLN A 36 12.84 -7.21 12.70
C GLN A 36 13.70 -6.32 11.82
N LEU A 37 13.11 -5.21 11.38
CA LEU A 37 13.81 -4.13 10.72
C LEU A 37 13.99 -3.00 11.72
N LEU A 38 15.24 -2.61 11.93
CA LEU A 38 15.66 -1.62 12.92
C LEU A 38 16.41 -0.49 12.23
N ALA A 39 16.25 0.73 12.75
CA ALA A 39 17.17 1.81 12.45
C ALA A 39 18.53 1.49 13.09
N LYS A 40 19.61 2.07 12.57
CA LYS A 40 20.97 1.85 13.11
C LYS A 40 21.11 2.18 14.59
N ARG A 41 20.28 3.09 15.13
CA ARG A 41 20.24 3.44 16.56
C ARG A 41 19.45 2.44 17.42
N GLY A 42 18.96 1.35 16.84
CA GLY A 42 18.20 0.30 17.53
C GLY A 42 16.70 0.53 17.62
N GLU A 43 16.18 1.61 17.01
CA GLU A 43 14.73 1.85 16.97
C GLU A 43 14.04 0.82 16.08
N LEU A 44 12.99 0.17 16.59
CA LEU A 44 12.19 -0.78 15.82
C LEU A 44 11.31 -0.03 14.80
N ILE A 45 11.60 -0.29 13.52
CA ILE A 45 10.87 0.25 12.38
C ILE A 45 9.72 -0.68 12.00
N ALA A 46 10.02 -1.97 11.83
CA ALA A 46 9.02 -2.94 11.39
C ALA A 46 9.31 -4.35 11.91
N THR A 47 8.28 -5.20 11.94
CA THR A 47 8.38 -6.61 12.29
C THR A 47 7.57 -7.45 11.31
N ALA A 48 8.18 -8.46 10.71
CA ALA A 48 7.50 -9.44 9.88
C ALA A 48 7.27 -10.71 10.72
N LYS A 49 6.00 -11.06 10.96
CA LYS A 49 5.62 -12.27 11.71
C LYS A 49 5.64 -13.47 10.77
N LEU A 50 6.43 -14.49 11.09
CA LEU A 50 6.62 -15.67 10.26
C LEU A 50 5.89 -16.88 10.87
N VAL A 51 5.05 -17.52 10.07
CA VAL A 51 4.47 -18.84 10.37
C VAL A 51 4.57 -19.66 9.09
N GLY A 52 5.76 -20.23 8.84
CA GLY A 52 6.15 -20.85 7.56
C GLY A 52 6.44 -19.81 6.47
N LYS A 53 5.51 -18.88 6.23
CA LYS A 53 5.68 -17.66 5.42
C LYS A 53 5.32 -16.42 6.24
N ILE A 54 5.59 -15.23 5.69
CA ILE A 54 5.12 -13.99 6.32
C ILE A 54 3.60 -14.00 6.34
N ARG A 55 3.06 -13.85 7.56
CA ARG A 55 1.62 -13.73 7.79
C ARG A 55 1.18 -12.27 7.78
N ALA A 56 1.92 -11.45 8.51
CA ALA A 56 1.65 -10.03 8.68
C ALA A 56 2.95 -9.26 8.89
N ILE A 57 2.95 -8.01 8.47
CA ILE A 57 4.04 -7.06 8.68
C ILE A 57 3.48 -5.89 9.47
N LEU A 58 4.14 -5.53 10.56
CA LEU A 58 3.80 -4.38 11.39
C LEU A 58 4.83 -3.28 11.15
N VAL A 59 4.39 -2.09 10.77
CA VAL A 59 5.26 -0.93 10.51
C VAL A 59 4.91 0.21 11.45
N ARG A 60 5.90 0.80 12.11
CA ARG A 60 5.70 1.95 12.99
C ARG A 60 5.35 3.19 12.16
N GLN A 61 4.17 3.76 12.39
CA GLN A 61 3.68 4.90 11.61
C GLN A 61 4.58 6.14 11.75
N SER A 62 5.16 6.36 12.94
CA SER A 62 6.04 7.49 13.23
C SER A 62 7.46 7.34 12.65
N SER A 63 7.76 6.24 11.96
CA SER A 63 9.10 6.01 11.42
C SER A 63 9.38 6.90 10.20
N ALA A 64 10.61 7.40 10.10
CA ALA A 64 11.10 8.08 8.90
C ALA A 64 11.13 7.18 7.64
N TYR A 65 11.00 5.86 7.81
CA TYR A 65 10.97 4.87 6.72
C TYR A 65 9.57 4.48 6.28
N GLN A 66 8.53 5.07 6.88
CA GLN A 66 7.14 4.66 6.65
C GLN A 66 6.75 4.73 5.17
N GLU A 67 7.04 5.85 4.48
CA GLU A 67 6.72 6.00 3.05
C GLU A 67 7.46 4.97 2.17
N LEU A 68 8.75 4.74 2.47
CA LEU A 68 9.56 3.78 1.72
C LEU A 68 9.05 2.35 1.90
N LEU A 69 8.72 1.98 3.14
CA LEU A 69 8.14 0.67 3.45
C LEU A 69 6.79 0.49 2.79
N ASN A 70 5.89 1.49 2.85
CA ASN A 70 4.60 1.43 2.19
C ASN A 70 4.73 1.11 0.71
N ARG A 71 5.62 1.83 0.01
CA ARG A 71 5.85 1.62 -1.40
C ARG A 71 6.32 0.21 -1.69
N ILE A 72 7.37 -0.24 -1.01
CA ILE A 72 7.94 -1.58 -1.23
C ILE A 72 6.95 -2.69 -0.85
N LEU A 73 6.19 -2.53 0.23
CA LEU A 73 5.16 -3.48 0.64
C LEU A 73 4.04 -3.59 -0.39
N THR A 74 3.56 -2.44 -0.89
CA THR A 74 2.50 -2.37 -1.91
C THR A 74 2.95 -3.02 -3.23
N GLU A 75 4.21 -2.79 -3.65
CA GLU A 75 4.84 -3.46 -4.80
C GLU A 75 4.84 -5.00 -4.66
N HIS A 76 4.88 -5.52 -3.42
CA HIS A 76 4.89 -6.94 -3.11
C HIS A 76 3.52 -7.45 -2.59
N GLN A 77 2.44 -6.71 -2.87
CA GLN A 77 1.05 -7.06 -2.54
C GLN A 77 0.78 -7.22 -1.03
N TYR A 78 1.60 -6.62 -0.17
CA TYR A 78 1.30 -6.42 1.23
C TYR A 78 0.54 -5.12 1.39
N LEU A 79 -0.76 -5.24 1.69
CA LEU A 79 -1.67 -4.10 1.74
C LEU A 79 -2.05 -3.79 3.20
N PRO A 80 -2.17 -2.51 3.56
CA PRO A 80 -2.55 -2.14 4.91
C PRO A 80 -3.99 -2.58 5.19
N ILE A 81 -4.21 -3.17 6.36
CA ILE A 81 -5.53 -3.61 6.85
C ILE A 81 -6.04 -2.76 8.02
N GLY A 82 -5.17 -1.95 8.63
CA GLY A 82 -5.54 -1.07 9.72
C GLY A 82 -4.32 -0.59 10.51
N ILE A 83 -4.59 0.22 11.51
CA ILE A 83 -3.60 0.67 12.49
C ILE A 83 -4.06 0.11 13.83
N ASN A 84 -3.14 -0.51 14.57
CA ASN A 84 -3.43 -1.00 15.92
C ASN A 84 -3.25 0.11 16.97
N ASP A 85 -3.68 -0.17 18.20
CA ASP A 85 -3.61 0.77 19.34
C ASP A 85 -2.18 1.23 19.69
N GLN A 86 -1.15 0.57 19.15
CA GLN A 86 0.25 0.89 19.37
C GLN A 86 0.83 1.80 18.27
N GLY A 87 -0.01 2.28 17.34
CA GLY A 87 0.42 3.11 16.21
C GLY A 87 1.22 2.33 15.16
N LEU A 88 1.01 1.01 15.08
CA LEU A 88 1.60 0.18 14.04
C LEU A 88 0.57 -0.05 12.94
N VAL A 89 0.95 0.28 11.71
CA VAL A 89 0.18 -0.09 10.53
C VAL A 89 0.42 -1.57 10.25
N GLU A 90 -0.65 -2.35 10.19
CA GLU A 90 -0.60 -3.78 9.89
C GLU A 90 -0.85 -4.02 8.40
N TYR A 91 0.03 -4.81 7.79
CA TYR A 91 -0.04 -5.21 6.39
C TYR A 91 -0.19 -6.72 6.30
N GLU A 92 -1.09 -7.15 5.42
CA GLU A 92 -1.26 -8.55 5.06
C GLU A 92 -1.14 -8.72 3.56
N HIS A 93 -0.68 -9.90 3.14
CA HIS A 93 -0.63 -10.23 1.73
C HIS A 93 -2.06 -10.36 1.18
N SER A 94 -2.42 -9.51 0.23
CA SER A 94 -3.74 -9.49 -0.40
C SER A 94 -3.58 -9.41 -1.91
N PRO A 95 -4.09 -10.39 -2.67
CA PRO A 95 -3.99 -10.36 -4.13
C PRO A 95 -4.70 -9.12 -4.69
N ILE A 96 -4.07 -8.51 -5.69
CA ILE A 96 -4.63 -7.41 -6.46
C ILE A 96 -5.27 -7.99 -7.72
N PRO A 97 -6.52 -7.64 -8.07
CA PRO A 97 -7.14 -8.06 -9.33
C PRO A 97 -6.30 -7.66 -10.55
N SER A 98 -6.33 -8.48 -11.61
CA SER A 98 -5.60 -8.20 -12.85
C SER A 98 -6.05 -6.87 -13.47
N GLY A 99 -5.10 -6.13 -14.05
CA GLY A 99 -5.34 -4.80 -14.65
C GLY A 99 -5.39 -3.66 -13.64
N TYR A 100 -5.05 -3.91 -12.36
CA TYR A 100 -5.02 -2.90 -11.31
C TYR A 100 -3.65 -2.79 -10.64
N GLU A 101 -3.34 -1.60 -10.16
CA GLU A 101 -2.23 -1.32 -9.25
C GLU A 101 -2.78 -0.76 -7.93
N ALA A 102 -2.06 -1.01 -6.83
CA ALA A 102 -2.46 -0.56 -5.51
C ALA A 102 -1.79 0.75 -5.12
N ASN A 103 -2.56 1.59 -4.43
CA ASN A 103 -2.14 2.90 -3.94
C ASN A 103 -2.52 3.02 -2.47
N TYR A 104 -1.57 3.38 -1.61
CA TYR A 104 -1.83 3.74 -0.22
C TYR A 104 -1.46 5.19 0.01
N THR A 105 -2.47 6.06 0.02
CA THR A 105 -2.29 7.52 0.03
C THR A 105 -3.40 8.21 0.81
N GLU A 106 -3.23 9.52 1.08
CA GLU A 106 -4.31 10.33 1.64
C GLU A 106 -5.53 10.38 0.70
N VAL A 107 -6.75 10.42 1.25
CA VAL A 107 -8.02 10.44 0.50
C VAL A 107 -8.07 11.52 -0.60
N ARG A 108 -7.45 12.69 -0.38
CA ARG A 108 -7.37 13.74 -1.42
C ARG A 108 -6.71 13.28 -2.72
N HIS A 109 -5.75 12.35 -2.67
CA HIS A 109 -5.10 11.80 -3.85
C HIS A 109 -6.04 10.86 -4.60
N LEU A 110 -6.75 9.99 -3.88
CA LEU A 110 -7.82 9.16 -4.42
C LEU A 110 -8.89 10.03 -5.12
N TRP A 111 -9.38 11.08 -4.47
CA TRP A 111 -10.38 11.97 -5.06
C TRP A 111 -9.89 12.63 -6.36
N LYS A 112 -8.64 13.08 -6.38
CA LYS A 112 -8.03 13.65 -7.60
C LYS A 112 -7.99 12.61 -8.72
N ALA A 113 -7.54 11.39 -8.42
CA ALA A 113 -7.49 10.29 -9.39
C ALA A 113 -8.87 9.92 -9.90
N TRP A 114 -9.85 9.78 -9.01
CA TRP A 114 -11.24 9.44 -9.35
C TRP A 114 -11.89 10.46 -10.27
N ARG A 115 -11.71 11.76 -10.02
CA ARG A 115 -12.23 12.81 -10.92
C ARG A 115 -11.62 12.74 -12.31
N THR A 116 -10.30 12.58 -12.41
CA THR A 116 -9.61 12.43 -13.69
C THR A 116 -10.09 11.17 -14.42
N HIS A 117 -10.17 10.06 -13.71
CA HIS A 117 -10.59 8.78 -14.27
C HIS A 117 -12.05 8.77 -14.73
N TYR A 118 -12.96 9.34 -13.92
CA TYR A 118 -14.39 9.46 -14.25
C TYR A 118 -14.61 10.24 -15.55
N SER A 119 -13.81 11.29 -15.80
CA SER A 119 -13.90 12.05 -17.06
C SER A 119 -13.50 11.25 -18.31
N ARG A 120 -12.67 10.20 -18.17
CA ARG A 120 -12.12 9.42 -19.29
C ARG A 120 -13.01 8.27 -19.76
N LYS A 121 -14.12 7.96 -19.07
CA LYS A 121 -15.08 6.88 -19.40
C LYS A 121 -14.42 5.51 -19.67
N THR A 122 -13.44 5.11 -18.86
CA THR A 122 -12.84 3.78 -18.99
C THR A 122 -13.76 2.69 -18.42
N ASN A 123 -13.60 1.44 -18.87
CA ASN A 123 -14.40 0.30 -18.38
C ASN A 123 -13.99 -0.18 -16.98
N LEU A 124 -12.73 0.03 -16.58
CA LEU A 124 -12.22 -0.36 -15.27
C LEU A 124 -12.51 0.77 -14.27
N LYS A 125 -13.00 0.44 -13.07
CA LYS A 125 -13.40 1.44 -12.07
C LYS A 125 -12.35 1.52 -10.99
N ILE A 126 -12.12 2.70 -10.42
CA ILE A 126 -11.32 2.77 -9.19
C ILE A 126 -12.01 1.97 -8.08
N LEU A 127 -11.24 1.12 -7.40
CA LEU A 127 -11.74 0.23 -6.35
C LEU A 127 -11.20 0.67 -4.99
N ILE A 128 -11.98 0.48 -3.93
CA ILE A 128 -11.52 0.59 -2.54
C ILE A 128 -11.75 -0.72 -1.83
N ARG A 129 -11.01 -0.95 -0.77
CA ARG A 129 -11.23 -2.12 0.08
C ARG A 129 -12.40 -1.85 1.03
N SER A 130 -13.41 -2.70 0.97
CA SER A 130 -14.41 -2.82 2.05
C SER A 130 -14.42 -4.25 2.54
N ASN A 131 -14.16 -4.44 3.84
CA ASN A 131 -13.88 -5.75 4.43
C ASN A 131 -12.77 -6.50 3.65
N GLN A 132 -13.08 -7.67 3.10
CA GLN A 132 -12.15 -8.49 2.32
C GLN A 132 -12.34 -8.34 0.79
N ASP A 133 -13.24 -7.45 0.36
CA ASP A 133 -13.60 -7.29 -1.04
C ASP A 133 -13.13 -5.95 -1.62
N TRP A 134 -12.83 -5.97 -2.93
CA TRP A 134 -12.58 -4.78 -3.72
C TRP A 134 -13.89 -4.29 -4.34
N LEU A 135 -14.35 -3.13 -3.90
CA LEU A 135 -15.61 -2.56 -4.35
C LEU A 135 -15.37 -1.32 -5.20
N PRO A 136 -16.09 -1.17 -6.34
CA PRO A 136 -15.95 0.01 -7.17
C PRO A 136 -16.56 1.23 -6.51
N ILE A 137 -15.84 2.34 -6.54
CA ILE A 137 -16.39 3.63 -6.13
C ILE A 137 -17.46 4.05 -7.15
N GLN A 138 -18.69 4.25 -6.68
CA GLN A 138 -19.81 4.71 -7.48
C GLN A 138 -19.88 6.24 -7.50
N LYS A 139 -19.61 6.86 -6.36
CA LYS A 139 -19.66 8.32 -6.18
C LYS A 139 -18.70 8.73 -5.06
N ILE A 140 -18.11 9.91 -5.20
CA ILE A 140 -17.44 10.60 -4.10
C ILE A 140 -18.13 11.94 -3.91
N GLU A 141 -18.64 12.18 -2.69
CA GLU A 141 -19.13 13.48 -2.26
C GLU A 141 -18.12 14.11 -1.30
N PHE A 142 -18.12 15.44 -1.25
CA PHE A 142 -17.21 16.21 -0.41
C PHE A 142 -18.02 17.17 0.46
N GLY A 143 -17.83 17.06 1.78
CA GLY A 143 -18.25 18.05 2.77
C GLY A 143 -17.13 19.05 3.05
N GLN A 144 -17.14 19.75 4.20
CA GLN A 144 -16.08 20.72 4.49
C GLN A 144 -14.70 20.06 4.70
N GLU A 145 -14.62 19.01 5.52
CA GLU A 145 -13.36 18.32 5.83
C GLU A 145 -13.40 16.81 5.53
N ASN A 146 -14.57 16.31 5.13
CA ASN A 146 -14.85 14.88 4.97
C ASN A 146 -15.22 14.54 3.53
N PHE A 147 -14.81 13.35 3.12
CA PHE A 147 -15.25 12.69 1.89
C PHE A 147 -16.21 11.56 2.24
N PHE A 148 -17.28 11.43 1.46
CA PHE A 148 -18.23 10.34 1.54
C PHE A 148 -18.09 9.49 0.27
N LEU A 149 -17.53 8.29 0.44
CA LEU A 149 -17.28 7.34 -0.64
C LEU A 149 -18.44 6.35 -0.68
N HIS A 150 -19.21 6.40 -1.77
CA HIS A 150 -20.32 5.49 -2.01
C HIS A 150 -19.84 4.28 -2.79
N VAL A 151 -20.07 3.09 -2.24
CA VAL A 151 -19.79 1.79 -2.87
C VAL A 151 -21.07 0.93 -2.84
N PRO A 152 -21.15 -0.21 -3.55
CA PRO A 152 -22.34 -1.04 -3.52
C PRO A 152 -22.75 -1.45 -2.09
N GLY A 153 -23.89 -0.95 -1.63
CA GLY A 153 -24.48 -1.31 -0.34
C GLY A 153 -23.81 -0.72 0.91
N ASP A 154 -22.85 0.20 0.76
CA ASP A 154 -22.07 0.74 1.87
C ASP A 154 -21.58 2.18 1.57
N GLU A 155 -21.34 2.95 2.63
CA GLU A 155 -20.81 4.33 2.57
C GLU A 155 -19.66 4.46 3.56
N LYS A 156 -18.54 5.05 3.11
CA LYS A 156 -17.39 5.34 3.96
C LYS A 156 -17.19 6.84 4.09
N MET A 157 -17.27 7.34 5.32
CA MET A 157 -16.86 8.69 5.68
C MET A 157 -15.37 8.69 6.05
N LEU A 158 -14.59 9.57 5.43
CA LEU A 158 -13.15 9.70 5.66
C LEU A 158 -12.76 11.17 5.72
N CYS A 159 -11.82 11.51 6.60
CA CYS A 159 -11.19 12.83 6.64
C CYS A 159 -10.22 13.00 5.45
N VAL A 160 -9.96 14.24 5.04
CA VAL A 160 -9.05 14.55 3.92
C VAL A 160 -7.64 13.96 4.07
N SER A 161 -7.16 13.86 5.31
CA SER A 161 -5.83 13.34 5.69
C SER A 161 -5.80 11.85 5.98
N ASP A 162 -6.95 11.17 5.95
CA ASP A 162 -6.98 9.73 6.22
C ASP A 162 -6.22 8.99 5.12
N GLN A 163 -5.43 8.00 5.53
CA GLN A 163 -4.75 7.11 4.60
C GLN A 163 -5.73 6.01 4.17
N ILE A 164 -5.82 5.77 2.87
CA ILE A 164 -6.70 4.76 2.29
C ILE A 164 -5.95 3.93 1.26
N ILE A 165 -6.23 2.63 1.25
CA ILE A 165 -5.83 1.72 0.18
C ILE A 165 -6.90 1.69 -0.91
N TRP A 166 -6.47 1.92 -2.15
CA TRP A 166 -7.34 1.92 -3.32
C TRP A 166 -6.60 1.42 -4.54
N LEU A 167 -7.35 0.96 -5.54
CA LEU A 167 -6.81 0.40 -6.77
C LEU A 167 -7.14 1.31 -7.96
N SER A 168 -6.12 1.72 -8.71
CA SER A 168 -6.28 2.33 -10.04
C SER A 168 -6.18 1.24 -11.10
N PRO A 169 -6.92 1.37 -12.21
CA PRO A 169 -6.58 0.64 -13.43
C PRO A 169 -5.16 0.98 -13.85
N ILE A 170 -4.39 -0.03 -14.26
CA ILE A 170 -3.08 0.20 -14.88
C ILE A 170 -3.34 0.91 -16.21
N GLU A 171 -2.77 2.10 -16.39
CA GLU A 171 -2.84 2.80 -17.67
C GLU A 171 -2.04 1.97 -18.69
N SER A 172 -2.74 1.28 -19.59
CA SER A 172 -2.12 0.69 -20.78
C SER A 172 -1.84 1.83 -21.76
N ASP A 173 -0.57 2.10 -22.02
CA ASP A 173 -0.09 2.88 -23.16
C ASP A 173 -0.39 2.10 -24.47
N GLU A 174 -1.66 1.82 -24.78
CA GLU A 174 -2.02 1.48 -26.15
C GLU A 174 -2.19 2.80 -26.92
N PRO A 175 -1.35 3.07 -27.94
CA PRO A 175 -1.54 4.25 -28.77
C PRO A 175 -2.93 4.12 -29.41
N ALA A 176 -3.75 5.16 -29.25
CA ALA A 176 -5.02 5.28 -29.93
C ALA A 176 -4.79 4.99 -31.43
N THR A 177 -5.21 3.80 -31.88
CA THR A 177 -5.20 3.48 -33.30
C THR A 177 -6.21 4.44 -33.93
N GLN A 178 -5.71 5.54 -34.47
CA GLN A 178 -6.48 6.42 -35.34
C GLN A 178 -6.80 5.58 -36.57
N ILE A 179 -8.00 5.01 -36.59
CA ILE A 179 -8.58 4.45 -37.80
C ILE A 179 -8.85 5.65 -38.70
N PHE A 180 -7.91 5.94 -39.60
CA PHE A 180 -8.18 6.73 -40.79
C PHE A 180 -9.08 5.86 -41.68
N ASN A 181 -10.35 6.23 -41.78
CA ASN A 181 -11.20 5.75 -42.87
C ASN A 181 -10.92 6.63 -44.09
N ASP A 182 -10.43 6.01 -45.16
CA ASP A 182 -10.46 6.55 -46.52
C ASP A 182 -11.88 6.49 -47.11
#